data_AF-A0A7C6ZGB7-F1
#
_entry.id   AF-A0A7C6ZGB7-F1
#
_cell.length_a   1.000
_cell.length_b   1.000
_cell.length_c   1.000
_cell.angle_alpha   90.00
_cell.angle_beta   90.00
_cell.angle_gamma   90.00
#
_symmetry.space_group_name_H-M   'P 1'
#
loop_
_entity.id
_entity.type
_entity.pdbx_description
1 polymer ?
#
loop_
_entity_poly.entity_id
_entity_poly.type
_entity_poly.pdbx_seq_one_letter_code
_entity_poly.pdbx_strand_id
1 'polypeptide(L)'
;PVTVGDWSAAVTGLLLAFNIPVTAPLWLPVVGSAFAIIIVKQLFGGLGQNFVNPALAARAMLMAAWPAHMTSWVTPFDAVSTATPLATLVPKAGEATAALPSYWNMFVGNIPGCLGETSALAILAGGAYLLLRGVIDWRIPVGFIGTVAVLTWIIGPKGIFTGDPLAHILAGGLMLGAFFMATDYVTSPVTRKGRLIMGIGCGIITVLIRIYGSYPEGVSYSILIMNIATPLIDKFVQPRVFGVARAR
;
A
#
# COMPACT_ATOMS: atom_id res chain seq x y z
N PRO A 1 -18.22 21.32 7.30
CA PRO A 1 -19.19 20.51 8.08
C PRO A 1 -18.60 19.11 8.37
N VAL A 2 -18.24 18.83 9.61
CA VAL A 2 -17.76 17.50 10.04
C VAL A 2 -18.99 16.61 10.22
N THR A 3 -19.38 15.87 9.19
CA THR A 3 -20.55 14.99 9.26
C THR A 3 -20.10 13.57 9.58
N VAL A 4 -20.37 13.12 10.80
CA VAL A 4 -20.08 11.75 11.28
C VAL A 4 -20.81 10.69 10.42
N GLY A 5 -21.85 11.07 9.68
CA GLY A 5 -22.65 10.19 8.81
C GLY A 5 -22.05 9.86 7.45
N ASP A 6 -20.84 10.33 7.13
CA ASP A 6 -20.19 10.10 5.82
C ASP A 6 -19.49 8.73 5.71
N TRP A 7 -19.48 7.94 6.80
CA TRP A 7 -18.85 6.61 6.94
C TRP A 7 -17.35 6.54 6.61
N SER A 8 -16.74 7.68 6.33
CA SER A 8 -15.38 7.74 5.84
C SER A 8 -14.35 7.49 6.94
N ALA A 9 -14.70 7.81 8.19
CA ALA A 9 -13.91 7.44 9.36
C ALA A 9 -13.92 5.91 9.58
N ALA A 10 -15.05 5.25 9.34
CA ALA A 10 -15.16 3.80 9.45
C ALA A 10 -14.29 3.09 8.39
N VAL A 11 -14.30 3.57 7.14
CA VAL A 11 -13.41 3.05 6.09
C VAL A 11 -11.94 3.26 6.45
N THR A 12 -11.59 4.45 6.97
CA THR A 12 -10.21 4.75 7.40
C THR A 12 -9.76 3.81 8.52
N GLY A 13 -10.60 3.60 9.53
CA GLY A 13 -10.33 2.69 10.64
C GLY A 13 -10.22 1.23 10.20
N LEU A 14 -11.07 0.80 9.28
CA LEU A 14 -11.03 -0.55 8.70
C LEU A 14 -9.72 -0.78 7.92
N LEU A 15 -9.34 0.16 7.05
CA LEU A 15 -8.09 0.08 6.29
C LEU A 15 -6.85 0.14 7.18
N LEU A 16 -6.92 0.86 8.30
CA LEU A 16 -5.85 0.86 9.31
C LEU A 16 -5.80 -0.49 10.04
N ALA A 17 -6.94 -1.06 10.43
CA ALA A 17 -7.00 -2.36 11.10
C ALA A 17 -6.42 -3.50 10.23
N PHE A 18 -6.68 -3.49 8.93
CA PHE A 18 -6.07 -4.44 7.99
C PHE A 18 -4.55 -4.29 7.86
N ASN A 19 -4.01 -3.15 8.28
CA ASN A 19 -2.62 -2.73 8.17
C ASN A 19 -1.87 -2.79 9.51
N ILE A 20 -2.44 -3.39 10.54
CA ILE A 20 -1.80 -3.55 11.85
C ILE A 20 -1.67 -5.05 12.14
N PRO A 21 -0.58 -5.52 12.79
CA PRO A 21 -0.47 -6.91 13.23
C PRO A 21 -1.56 -7.29 14.22
N VAL A 22 -2.01 -8.55 14.16
CA VAL A 22 -3.01 -9.13 15.09
C VAL A 22 -2.56 -9.12 16.55
N THR A 23 -1.25 -9.10 16.80
CA THR A 23 -0.65 -9.04 18.14
C THR A 23 -0.60 -7.63 18.72
N ALA A 24 -0.94 -6.60 17.93
CA ALA A 24 -0.87 -5.23 18.39
C ALA A 24 -1.85 -4.98 19.55
N PRO A 25 -1.41 -4.33 20.64
CA PRO A 25 -2.30 -3.91 21.72
C PRO A 25 -3.40 -2.99 21.20
N LEU A 26 -4.62 -3.10 21.76
CA LEU A 26 -5.79 -2.33 21.31
C LEU A 26 -5.62 -0.81 21.38
N TRP A 27 -4.74 -0.29 22.24
CA TRP A 27 -4.45 1.14 22.30
C TRP A 27 -3.75 1.65 21.04
N LEU A 28 -3.01 0.80 20.33
CA LEU A 28 -2.22 1.18 19.16
C LEU A 28 -3.11 1.54 17.94
N PRO A 29 -4.11 0.72 17.55
CA PRO A 29 -5.12 1.13 16.56
C PRO A 29 -5.92 2.37 16.97
N VAL A 30 -6.20 2.57 18.27
CA VAL A 30 -6.94 3.73 18.77
C VAL A 30 -6.13 5.01 18.55
N VAL A 31 -4.85 5.01 18.94
CA VAL A 31 -3.94 6.14 18.73
C VAL A 31 -3.74 6.41 17.24
N GLY A 32 -3.53 5.38 16.43
CA GLY A 32 -3.40 5.51 14.98
C GLY A 32 -4.66 6.09 14.32
N SER A 33 -5.84 5.62 14.74
CA SER A 33 -7.13 6.13 14.24
C SER A 33 -7.35 7.59 14.63
N ALA A 34 -7.03 7.96 15.88
CA ALA A 34 -7.11 9.34 16.33
C ALA A 34 -6.19 10.25 15.50
N PHE A 35 -4.96 9.81 15.23
CA PHE A 35 -4.03 10.54 14.36
C PHE A 35 -4.55 10.68 12.92
N ALA A 36 -5.01 9.58 12.31
CA ALA A 36 -5.57 9.59 10.95
C ALA A 36 -6.73 10.59 10.83
N ILE A 37 -7.66 10.57 11.77
CA ILE A 37 -8.85 11.41 11.71
C ILE A 37 -8.52 12.85 12.07
N ILE A 38 -7.89 13.10 13.23
CA ILE A 38 -7.70 14.46 13.72
C ILE A 38 -6.65 15.18 12.87
N ILE A 39 -5.46 14.61 12.74
CA ILE A 39 -4.30 15.30 12.17
C ILE A 39 -4.33 15.28 10.65
N VAL A 40 -4.54 14.10 10.05
CA VAL A 40 -4.39 13.96 8.59
C VAL A 40 -5.64 14.44 7.86
N LYS A 41 -6.80 14.30 8.49
CA LYS A 41 -8.09 14.56 7.83
C LYS A 41 -8.79 15.83 8.30
N GLN A 42 -9.07 15.98 9.59
CA GLN A 42 -9.87 17.11 10.07
C GLN A 42 -9.14 18.44 10.04
N LEU A 43 -7.82 18.47 10.32
CA LEU A 43 -7.03 19.72 10.23
C LEU A 43 -7.01 20.33 8.83
N PHE A 44 -7.18 19.52 7.79
CA PHE A 44 -7.17 19.97 6.40
C PHE A 44 -8.55 20.29 5.84
N GLY A 45 -9.61 20.27 6.67
CA GLY A 45 -10.97 20.60 6.25
C GLY A 45 -11.87 19.39 5.99
N GLY A 46 -11.41 18.18 6.30
CA GLY A 46 -12.21 16.96 6.28
C GLY A 46 -12.24 16.27 4.92
N LEU A 47 -13.37 15.64 4.59
CA LEU A 47 -13.51 14.84 3.37
C LEU A 47 -13.23 15.64 2.10
N GLY A 48 -12.38 15.08 1.23
CA GLY A 48 -12.04 15.69 -0.06
C GLY A 48 -10.90 16.71 0.01
N GLN A 49 -10.33 16.99 1.20
CA GLN A 49 -9.22 17.94 1.36
C GLN A 49 -7.94 17.29 1.92
N ASN A 50 -7.95 15.97 2.12
CA ASN A 50 -6.79 15.24 2.62
C ASN A 50 -5.70 15.22 1.56
N PHE A 51 -4.52 15.73 1.88
CA PHE A 51 -3.37 15.71 0.95
C PHE A 51 -2.70 14.33 0.84
N VAL A 52 -2.96 13.42 1.81
CA VAL A 52 -2.48 12.04 1.82
C VAL A 52 -3.52 11.09 2.40
N ASN A 53 -3.42 9.80 2.05
CA ASN A 53 -4.28 8.75 2.57
C ASN A 53 -4.13 8.65 4.12
N PRO A 54 -5.20 8.92 4.90
CA PRO A 54 -5.12 8.98 6.36
C PRO A 54 -4.73 7.65 7.03
N ALA A 55 -5.20 6.52 6.51
CA ALA A 55 -4.89 5.20 7.07
C ALA A 55 -3.41 4.86 6.91
N LEU A 56 -2.82 5.19 5.75
CA LEU A 56 -1.40 4.99 5.50
C LEU A 56 -0.52 5.92 6.31
N ALA A 57 -0.94 7.18 6.48
CA ALA A 57 -0.23 8.14 7.31
C ALA A 57 -0.20 7.70 8.79
N ALA A 58 -1.32 7.15 9.30
CA ALA A 58 -1.35 6.53 10.62
C ALA A 58 -0.44 5.30 10.72
N ARG A 59 -0.45 4.39 9.74
CA ARG A 59 0.48 3.26 9.72
C ARG A 59 1.95 3.73 9.75
N ALA A 60 2.31 4.73 8.96
CA ALA A 60 3.66 5.29 8.94
C ALA A 60 4.05 5.89 10.29
N MET A 61 3.13 6.61 10.94
CA MET A 61 3.34 7.16 12.29
C MET A 61 3.52 6.05 13.33
N LEU A 62 2.67 5.02 13.31
CA LEU A 62 2.78 3.89 14.24
C LEU A 62 4.08 3.09 14.03
N MET A 63 4.50 2.88 12.76
CA MET A 63 5.77 2.26 12.43
C MET A 63 6.97 3.08 12.91
N ALA A 64 6.89 4.41 12.87
CA ALA A 64 7.95 5.29 13.34
C ALA A 64 8.02 5.36 14.87
N ALA A 65 6.87 5.40 15.56
CA ALA A 65 6.81 5.54 17.01
C ALA A 65 6.96 4.20 17.77
N TRP A 66 6.39 3.12 17.24
CA TRP A 66 6.39 1.79 17.88
C TRP A 66 6.69 0.66 16.88
N PRO A 67 7.89 0.65 16.25
CA PRO A 67 8.25 -0.36 15.26
C PRO A 67 8.18 -1.79 15.84
N ALA A 68 8.63 -1.99 17.08
CA ALA A 68 8.66 -3.32 17.71
C ALA A 68 7.28 -3.99 17.79
N HIS A 69 6.21 -3.22 18.06
CA HIS A 69 4.85 -3.75 18.07
C HIS A 69 4.32 -3.96 16.66
N MET A 70 4.69 -3.09 15.71
CA MET A 70 4.23 -3.13 14.33
C MET A 70 4.93 -4.17 13.45
N THR A 71 6.05 -4.74 13.89
CA THR A 71 6.81 -5.78 13.18
C THR A 71 6.76 -7.15 13.85
N SER A 72 5.86 -7.34 14.82
CA SER A 72 5.65 -8.64 15.48
C SER A 72 4.60 -9.46 14.74
N TRP A 73 4.98 -10.62 14.19
CA TRP A 73 4.10 -11.48 13.40
C TRP A 73 4.03 -12.87 14.00
N VAL A 74 2.83 -13.41 14.10
CA VAL A 74 2.57 -14.77 14.59
C VAL A 74 1.96 -15.61 13.47
N THR A 75 2.26 -16.90 13.46
CA THR A 75 1.60 -17.84 12.55
C THR A 75 0.10 -17.92 12.84
N PRO A 76 -0.73 -18.07 11.80
CA PRO A 76 -2.12 -18.46 12.01
C PRO A 76 -2.13 -19.78 12.79
N PHE A 77 -2.90 -19.82 13.87
CA PHE A 77 -3.17 -21.02 14.71
C PHE A 77 -2.11 -21.48 15.71
N ASP A 78 -0.82 -21.11 15.58
CA ASP A 78 0.23 -21.63 16.48
C ASP A 78 0.90 -20.57 17.37
N ALA A 79 0.55 -19.28 17.21
CA ALA A 79 1.10 -18.16 17.99
C ALA A 79 2.65 -18.06 18.01
N VAL A 80 3.34 -18.83 17.16
CA VAL A 80 4.78 -18.84 17.04
C VAL A 80 5.22 -17.62 16.24
N SER A 81 6.15 -16.84 16.81
CA SER A 81 6.74 -15.69 16.14
C SER A 81 7.51 -16.13 14.90
N THR A 82 7.10 -15.66 13.72
CA THR A 82 7.70 -16.07 12.43
C THR A 82 7.88 -14.85 11.51
N ALA A 83 8.96 -14.85 10.71
CA ALA A 83 9.19 -13.81 9.72
C ALA A 83 8.13 -13.83 8.61
N THR A 84 7.76 -12.66 8.09
CA THR A 84 6.82 -12.58 6.96
C THR A 84 7.45 -13.15 5.69
N PRO A 85 6.65 -13.66 4.73
CA PRO A 85 7.18 -14.17 3.47
C PRO A 85 8.06 -13.14 2.73
N LEU A 86 7.75 -11.85 2.86
CA LEU A 86 8.54 -10.78 2.25
C LEU A 86 9.91 -10.59 2.92
N ALA A 87 9.96 -10.68 4.26
CA ALA A 87 11.21 -10.68 5.01
C ALA A 87 12.09 -11.90 4.64
N THR A 88 11.47 -13.06 4.37
CA THR A 88 12.22 -14.25 3.92
C THR A 88 12.72 -14.17 2.47
N LEU A 89 12.04 -13.41 1.59
CA LEU A 89 12.43 -13.20 0.20
C LEU A 89 13.64 -12.27 0.06
N VAL A 90 13.68 -11.23 0.88
CA VAL A 90 14.79 -10.26 0.93
C VAL A 90 15.29 -10.18 2.37
N PRO A 91 16.01 -11.22 2.85
CA PRO A 91 16.49 -11.25 4.23
C PRO A 91 17.39 -10.04 4.46
N LYS A 92 17.01 -9.19 5.40
CA LYS A 92 17.85 -8.08 5.86
C LYS A 92 18.76 -8.59 6.98
N ALA A 93 19.86 -7.89 7.22
CA ALA A 93 20.89 -8.32 8.16
C ALA A 93 20.27 -8.65 9.54
N GLY A 94 20.28 -9.93 9.92
CA GLY A 94 19.74 -10.43 11.20
C GLY A 94 18.50 -11.33 11.10
N GLU A 95 17.89 -11.50 9.92
CA GLU A 95 16.72 -12.38 9.74
C GLU A 95 17.13 -13.78 9.28
N ALA A 96 16.61 -14.83 9.94
CA ALA A 96 16.86 -16.21 9.58
C ALA A 96 16.23 -16.52 8.21
N THR A 97 17.01 -17.13 7.30
CA THR A 97 16.53 -17.62 6.00
C THR A 97 15.63 -18.84 6.20
N ALA A 98 14.36 -18.59 6.51
CA ALA A 98 13.33 -19.62 6.51
C ALA A 98 12.95 -20.00 5.06
N ALA A 99 12.48 -21.24 4.88
CA ALA A 99 12.00 -21.70 3.58
C ALA A 99 10.79 -20.87 3.13
N LEU A 100 10.77 -20.50 1.84
CA LEU A 100 9.63 -19.79 1.26
C LEU A 100 8.37 -20.64 1.41
N PRO A 101 7.27 -20.08 1.94
CA PRO A 101 5.98 -20.77 1.95
C PRO A 101 5.54 -21.12 0.52
N SER A 102 4.85 -22.25 0.36
CA SER A 102 4.25 -22.62 -0.93
C SER A 102 3.34 -21.50 -1.45
N TYR A 103 3.37 -21.22 -2.75
CA TYR A 103 2.53 -20.20 -3.40
C TYR A 103 1.04 -20.38 -3.09
N TRP A 104 0.59 -21.62 -2.93
CA TRP A 104 -0.80 -21.92 -2.56
C TRP A 104 -1.15 -21.38 -1.17
N ASN A 105 -0.23 -21.48 -0.21
CA ASN A 105 -0.42 -20.94 1.14
C ASN A 105 -0.39 -19.41 1.15
N MET A 106 0.44 -18.79 0.30
CA MET A 106 0.44 -17.34 0.10
C MET A 106 -0.84 -16.83 -0.58
N PHE A 107 -1.44 -17.65 -1.45
CA PHE A 107 -2.67 -17.27 -2.15
C PHE A 107 -3.92 -17.40 -1.26
N VAL A 108 -4.03 -18.49 -0.50
CA VAL A 108 -5.15 -18.76 0.41
C VAL A 108 -5.04 -17.92 1.69
N GLY A 109 -3.81 -17.73 2.18
CA GLY A 109 -3.50 -16.83 3.28
C GLY A 109 -3.17 -17.50 4.61
N ASN A 110 -2.61 -18.71 4.56
CA ASN A 110 -2.05 -19.36 5.73
C ASN A 110 -0.58 -18.95 5.92
N ILE A 111 -0.33 -17.65 6.02
CA ILE A 111 1.00 -17.05 6.16
C ILE A 111 1.01 -16.01 7.29
N PRO A 112 2.15 -15.82 7.99
CA PRO A 112 2.30 -14.74 8.96
C PRO A 112 2.40 -13.38 8.25
N GLY A 113 1.64 -12.38 8.71
CA GLY A 113 1.61 -11.03 8.12
C GLY A 113 0.48 -10.16 8.69
N CYS A 114 0.27 -8.96 8.13
CA CYS A 114 -0.90 -8.16 8.48
C CYS A 114 -2.19 -8.84 7.99
N LEU A 115 -3.33 -8.57 8.65
CA LEU A 115 -4.64 -9.12 8.24
C LEU A 115 -4.96 -8.88 6.76
N GLY A 116 -4.58 -7.72 6.23
CA GLY A 116 -4.79 -7.36 4.83
C GLY A 116 -3.69 -7.84 3.87
N GLU A 117 -2.74 -8.66 4.32
CA GLU A 117 -1.65 -9.24 3.52
C GLU A 117 -1.78 -10.76 3.40
N THR A 118 -2.53 -11.39 4.30
CA THR A 118 -2.63 -12.85 4.37
C THR A 118 -3.37 -13.40 3.16
N SER A 119 -4.61 -12.97 2.89
CA SER A 119 -5.43 -13.58 1.83
C SER A 119 -5.47 -12.76 0.54
N ALA A 120 -4.58 -13.08 -0.41
CA ALA A 120 -4.57 -12.50 -1.75
C ALA A 120 -5.90 -12.73 -2.50
N LEU A 121 -6.52 -13.91 -2.34
CA LEU A 121 -7.80 -14.24 -2.96
C LEU A 121 -8.93 -13.28 -2.53
N ALA A 122 -9.04 -13.01 -1.23
CA ALA A 122 -10.07 -12.11 -0.70
C ALA A 122 -9.88 -10.67 -1.21
N ILE A 123 -8.63 -10.20 -1.27
CA ILE A 123 -8.28 -8.87 -1.77
C ILE A 123 -8.60 -8.77 -3.26
N LEU A 124 -8.27 -9.79 -4.05
CA LEU A 124 -8.61 -9.83 -5.48
C LEU A 124 -10.12 -9.84 -5.71
N ALA A 125 -10.88 -10.62 -4.94
CA ALA A 125 -12.33 -10.66 -5.04
C ALA A 125 -12.95 -9.27 -4.74
N GLY A 126 -12.49 -8.62 -3.68
CA GLY A 126 -12.93 -7.26 -3.34
C GLY A 126 -12.49 -6.21 -4.35
N GLY A 127 -11.25 -6.28 -4.85
CA GLY A 127 -10.74 -5.39 -5.89
C GLY A 127 -11.48 -5.56 -7.22
N ALA A 128 -11.75 -6.80 -7.63
CA ALA A 128 -12.55 -7.11 -8.81
C ALA A 128 -13.97 -6.57 -8.68
N TYR A 129 -14.60 -6.72 -7.51
CA TYR A 129 -15.91 -6.15 -7.24
C TYR A 129 -15.92 -4.61 -7.41
N LEU A 130 -14.93 -3.91 -6.86
CA LEU A 130 -14.84 -2.44 -6.99
C LEU A 130 -14.56 -1.99 -8.43
N LEU A 131 -13.77 -2.76 -9.19
CA LEU A 131 -13.54 -2.51 -10.62
C LEU A 131 -14.83 -2.69 -11.43
N LEU A 132 -15.58 -3.76 -11.19
CA LEU A 132 -16.85 -4.03 -11.86
C LEU A 132 -17.91 -2.97 -11.55
N ARG A 133 -17.90 -2.43 -10.33
CA ARG A 133 -18.79 -1.32 -9.92
C ARG A 133 -18.36 0.04 -10.45
N GLY A 134 -17.20 0.13 -11.13
CA GLY A 134 -16.69 1.38 -11.69
C GLY A 134 -16.28 2.41 -10.63
N VAL A 135 -16.04 1.96 -9.40
CA VAL A 135 -15.59 2.83 -8.30
C VAL A 135 -14.09 3.13 -8.50
N ILE A 136 -13.27 2.10 -8.66
CA ILE A 136 -11.83 2.29 -8.83
C ILE A 136 -11.40 2.23 -10.30
N ASP A 137 -10.42 3.04 -10.69
CA ASP A 137 -9.78 2.94 -12.00
C ASP A 137 -8.79 1.78 -12.04
N TRP A 138 -8.85 0.97 -13.09
CA TRP A 138 -7.89 -0.12 -13.33
C TRP A 138 -6.45 0.36 -13.59
N ARG A 139 -6.26 1.63 -13.99
CA ARG A 139 -4.95 2.16 -14.38
C ARG A 139 -3.94 2.22 -13.22
N ILE A 140 -4.41 2.56 -12.01
CA ILE A 140 -3.54 2.68 -10.84
C ILE A 140 -3.09 1.27 -10.40
N PRO A 141 -4.00 0.29 -10.15
CA PRO A 141 -3.59 -1.06 -9.75
C PRO A 141 -2.73 -1.76 -10.80
N VAL A 142 -3.08 -1.66 -12.09
CA VAL A 142 -2.29 -2.29 -13.17
C VAL A 142 -0.92 -1.63 -13.32
N GLY A 143 -0.84 -0.30 -13.25
CA GLY A 143 0.44 0.42 -13.26
C GLY A 143 1.32 0.04 -12.08
N PHE A 144 0.74 -0.07 -10.88
CA PHE A 144 1.47 -0.40 -9.67
C PHE A 144 1.95 -1.86 -9.66
N ILE A 145 1.04 -2.83 -9.81
CA ILE A 145 1.39 -4.26 -9.81
C ILE A 145 2.32 -4.58 -10.98
N GLY A 146 2.04 -4.05 -12.17
CA GLY A 146 2.84 -4.31 -13.37
C GLY A 146 4.26 -3.78 -13.26
N THR A 147 4.47 -2.59 -12.69
CA THR A 147 5.82 -2.06 -12.49
C THR A 147 6.59 -2.81 -11.43
N VAL A 148 5.95 -3.21 -10.33
CA VAL A 148 6.61 -4.07 -9.35
C VAL A 148 7.02 -5.38 -10.00
N ALA A 149 6.12 -6.05 -10.73
CA ALA A 149 6.41 -7.30 -11.40
C ALA A 149 7.65 -7.22 -12.31
N VAL A 150 7.70 -6.20 -13.17
CA VAL A 150 8.79 -5.99 -14.12
C VAL A 150 10.09 -5.65 -13.41
N LEU A 151 10.06 -4.74 -12.43
CA LEU A 151 11.29 -4.28 -11.77
C LEU A 151 11.84 -5.31 -10.79
N THR A 152 11.00 -6.10 -10.10
CA THR A 152 11.48 -7.20 -9.26
C THR A 152 12.04 -8.34 -10.10
N TRP A 153 11.51 -8.55 -11.30
CA TRP A 153 12.10 -9.50 -12.24
C TRP A 153 13.51 -9.06 -12.63
N ILE A 154 13.68 -7.80 -13.01
CA ILE A 154 14.96 -7.25 -13.46
C ILE A 154 15.97 -7.11 -12.32
N ILE A 155 15.57 -6.57 -11.17
CA ILE A 155 16.45 -6.19 -10.04
C ILE A 155 16.26 -7.19 -8.89
N GLY A 156 16.47 -8.48 -9.17
CA GLY A 156 16.29 -9.52 -8.16
C GLY A 156 17.23 -9.37 -6.94
N PRO A 157 16.85 -9.84 -5.75
CA PRO A 157 17.68 -9.78 -4.53
C PRO A 157 19.02 -10.52 -4.65
N LYS A 158 19.10 -11.52 -5.54
CA LYS A 158 20.27 -12.37 -5.78
C LYS A 158 21.03 -12.02 -7.08
N GLY A 159 20.63 -10.94 -7.77
CA GLY A 159 21.23 -10.49 -9.02
C GLY A 159 20.20 -10.11 -10.10
N ILE A 160 20.71 -9.60 -11.23
CA ILE A 160 19.87 -9.17 -12.35
C ILE A 160 19.14 -10.39 -12.95
N PHE A 161 17.82 -10.30 -13.19
CA PHE A 161 16.95 -11.38 -13.72
C PHE A 161 16.72 -12.60 -12.82
N THR A 162 17.05 -12.54 -11.53
CA THR A 162 16.88 -13.68 -10.60
C THR A 162 15.71 -13.53 -9.62
N GLY A 163 15.00 -12.39 -9.65
CA GLY A 163 13.91 -12.13 -8.73
C GLY A 163 12.65 -12.88 -9.12
N ASP A 164 11.87 -13.29 -8.11
CA ASP A 164 10.57 -13.93 -8.28
C ASP A 164 9.46 -12.86 -8.18
N PRO A 165 8.89 -12.42 -9.31
CA PRO A 165 7.88 -11.36 -9.31
C PRO A 165 6.59 -11.80 -8.64
N LEU A 166 6.24 -13.09 -8.76
CA LEU A 166 5.01 -13.61 -8.21
C LEU A 166 5.08 -13.63 -6.69
N ALA A 167 6.22 -14.03 -6.13
CA ALA A 167 6.43 -13.97 -4.70
C ALA A 167 6.41 -12.51 -4.18
N HIS A 168 6.95 -11.52 -4.89
CA HIS A 168 6.85 -10.12 -4.46
C HIS A 168 5.45 -9.51 -4.57
N ILE A 169 4.61 -9.98 -5.51
CA ILE A 169 3.23 -9.52 -5.65
C ILE A 169 2.35 -10.14 -4.56
N LEU A 170 2.53 -11.45 -4.31
CA LEU A 170 1.75 -12.21 -3.32
C LEU A 170 2.27 -12.02 -1.89
N ALA A 171 3.54 -11.65 -1.70
CA ALA A 171 4.09 -11.35 -0.39
C ALA A 171 3.91 -9.86 -0.05
N GLY A 172 3.12 -9.62 1.00
CA GLY A 172 2.99 -8.31 1.66
C GLY A 172 1.81 -7.46 1.19
N GLY A 173 1.82 -6.20 1.60
CA GLY A 173 0.71 -5.24 1.49
C GLY A 173 0.47 -4.66 0.10
N LEU A 174 1.14 -5.18 -0.93
CA LEU A 174 1.10 -4.61 -2.26
C LEU A 174 -0.29 -4.68 -2.88
N MET A 175 -0.97 -5.83 -2.79
CA MET A 175 -2.29 -5.98 -3.39
C MET A 175 -3.34 -5.11 -2.69
N LEU A 176 -3.33 -5.11 -1.35
CA LEU A 176 -4.19 -4.25 -0.55
C LEU A 176 -3.93 -2.77 -0.86
N GLY A 177 -2.66 -2.37 -0.88
CA GLY A 177 -2.23 -1.02 -1.20
C GLY A 177 -2.67 -0.61 -2.61
N ALA A 178 -2.50 -1.47 -3.60
CA ALA A 178 -2.82 -1.18 -4.99
C ALA A 178 -4.33 -1.02 -5.24
N PHE A 179 -5.17 -1.90 -4.68
CA PHE A 179 -6.62 -1.89 -4.96
C PHE A 179 -7.43 -0.98 -4.04
N PHE A 180 -7.02 -0.81 -2.79
CA PHE A 180 -7.85 -0.14 -1.78
C PHE A 180 -7.27 1.16 -1.23
N MET A 181 -5.97 1.44 -1.42
CA MET A 181 -5.33 2.62 -0.80
C MET A 181 -4.75 3.59 -1.82
N ALA A 182 -4.12 3.08 -2.88
CA ALA A 182 -3.58 3.89 -3.99
C ALA A 182 -4.69 4.46 -4.88
N THR A 183 -5.89 3.87 -4.82
CA THR A 183 -7.09 4.26 -5.57
C THR A 183 -8.00 5.22 -4.80
N ASP A 184 -7.51 5.83 -3.71
CA ASP A 184 -8.28 6.82 -2.96
C ASP A 184 -8.53 8.07 -3.82
N TYR A 185 -9.80 8.46 -3.94
CA TYR A 185 -10.26 9.49 -4.87
C TYR A 185 -9.73 10.89 -4.57
N VAL A 186 -9.40 11.17 -3.30
CA VAL A 186 -8.98 12.50 -2.87
C VAL A 186 -7.50 12.73 -3.20
N THR A 187 -6.70 11.68 -3.12
CA THR A 187 -5.23 11.78 -3.22
C THR A 187 -4.69 11.28 -4.55
N SER A 188 -5.54 10.74 -5.43
CA SER A 188 -5.16 10.26 -6.75
C SER A 188 -5.29 11.35 -7.82
N PRO A 189 -4.42 11.36 -8.86
CA PRO A 189 -4.53 12.32 -9.95
C PRO A 189 -5.87 12.21 -10.69
N VAL A 190 -6.38 13.35 -11.16
CA VAL A 190 -7.67 13.39 -11.88
C VAL A 190 -7.53 12.88 -13.31
N THR A 191 -6.37 13.10 -13.93
CA THR A 191 -6.15 12.77 -15.35
C THR A 191 -5.88 11.28 -15.59
N ARG A 192 -6.36 10.77 -16.74
CA ARG A 192 -6.16 9.36 -17.15
C ARG A 192 -4.68 8.94 -17.21
N LYS A 193 -3.84 9.83 -17.73
CA LYS A 193 -2.38 9.63 -17.83
C LYS A 193 -1.70 9.81 -16.47
N GLY A 194 -2.16 10.77 -15.66
CA GLY A 194 -1.64 10.99 -14.30
C GLY A 194 -1.86 9.78 -13.40
N ARG A 195 -3.03 9.15 -13.47
CA ARG A 195 -3.33 7.89 -12.74
C ARG A 195 -2.36 6.76 -13.09
N LEU A 196 -1.93 6.65 -14.34
CA LEU A 196 -0.94 5.64 -14.73
C LEU A 196 0.47 6.00 -14.23
N ILE A 197 0.87 7.27 -14.33
CA ILE A 197 2.16 7.76 -13.82
C ILE A 197 2.24 7.56 -12.30
N MET A 198 1.15 7.82 -11.58
CA MET A 198 1.00 7.54 -10.16
C MET A 198 1.27 6.08 -9.84
N GLY A 199 0.57 5.16 -10.51
CA GLY A 199 0.76 3.72 -10.31
C GLY A 199 2.19 3.27 -10.60
N ILE A 200 2.78 3.76 -11.70
CA ILE A 200 4.17 3.47 -12.07
C ILE A 200 5.16 3.98 -11.02
N GLY A 201 4.97 5.22 -10.54
CA GLY A 201 5.80 5.84 -9.51
C GLY A 201 5.73 5.10 -8.18
N CYS A 202 4.53 4.70 -7.75
CA CYS A 202 4.33 3.87 -6.56
C CYS A 202 5.11 2.55 -6.67
N GLY A 203 5.05 1.87 -7.82
CA GLY A 203 5.75 0.60 -8.01
C GLY A 203 7.27 0.75 -8.02
N ILE A 204 7.81 1.76 -8.71
CA ILE A 204 9.25 2.05 -8.70
C ILE A 204 9.75 2.28 -7.27
N ILE A 205 9.10 3.17 -6.52
CA ILE A 205 9.51 3.50 -5.15
C ILE A 205 9.39 2.27 -4.24
N THR A 206 8.33 1.48 -4.40
CA THR A 206 8.13 0.25 -3.62
C THR A 206 9.26 -0.75 -3.82
N VAL A 207 9.67 -0.97 -5.07
CA VAL A 207 10.77 -1.91 -5.39
C VAL A 207 12.10 -1.42 -4.86
N LEU A 208 12.38 -0.11 -5.00
CA LEU A 208 13.59 0.49 -4.44
C LEU A 208 13.66 0.32 -2.91
N ILE A 209 12.54 0.54 -2.21
CA ILE A 209 12.49 0.35 -0.75
C ILE A 209 12.63 -1.13 -0.39
N ARG A 210 11.97 -2.05 -1.10
CA ARG A 210 12.03 -3.49 -0.80
C ARG A 210 13.44 -4.05 -0.96
N ILE A 211 14.14 -3.70 -2.04
CA ILE A 211 15.47 -4.24 -2.32
C ILE A 211 16.57 -3.51 -1.55
N TYR A 212 16.59 -2.17 -1.59
CA TYR A 212 17.68 -1.37 -1.04
C TYR A 212 17.38 -0.74 0.32
N GLY A 213 16.10 -0.64 0.70
CA GLY A 213 15.71 -0.09 1.99
C GLY A 213 15.90 -1.05 3.17
N SER A 214 15.83 -0.49 4.38
CA SER A 214 15.93 -1.24 5.64
C SER A 214 14.61 -1.87 6.09
N TYR A 215 13.48 -1.48 5.49
CA TYR A 215 12.16 -2.02 5.80
C TYR A 215 11.74 -3.06 4.76
N PRO A 216 11.26 -4.26 5.17
CA PRO A 216 10.74 -5.25 4.24
C PRO A 216 9.52 -4.77 3.45
N GLU A 217 8.65 -3.96 4.08
CA GLU A 217 7.43 -3.41 3.50
C GLU A 217 7.61 -1.94 3.05
N GLY A 218 7.51 -1.70 1.75
CA GLY A 218 7.70 -0.37 1.14
C GLY A 218 6.43 0.29 0.58
N VAL A 219 5.29 -0.39 0.63
CA VAL A 219 4.05 0.01 -0.07
C VAL A 219 3.41 1.25 0.56
N SER A 220 3.37 1.32 1.89
CA SER A 220 2.75 2.46 2.58
C SER A 220 3.49 3.77 2.30
N TYR A 221 4.83 3.73 2.33
CA TYR A 221 5.66 4.90 2.09
C TYR A 221 5.63 5.36 0.64
N SER A 222 5.62 4.42 -0.32
CA SER A 222 5.55 4.76 -1.74
C SER A 222 4.25 5.48 -2.10
N ILE A 223 3.11 5.01 -1.58
CA ILE A 223 1.81 5.66 -1.81
C ILE A 223 1.78 7.05 -1.15
N LEU A 224 2.30 7.21 0.07
CA LEU A 224 2.34 8.52 0.73
C LEU A 224 3.18 9.55 -0.04
N ILE A 225 4.37 9.16 -0.51
CA ILE A 225 5.23 10.04 -1.33
C ILE A 225 4.51 10.44 -2.61
N MET A 226 3.85 9.49 -3.26
CA MET A 226 3.16 9.72 -4.52
C MET A 226 1.86 10.52 -4.37
N ASN A 227 1.17 10.44 -3.23
CA ASN A 227 0.05 11.31 -2.90
C ASN A 227 0.51 12.78 -2.84
N ILE A 228 1.66 13.04 -2.20
CA ILE A 228 2.25 14.39 -2.15
C ILE A 228 2.68 14.86 -3.56
N ALA A 229 3.13 13.94 -4.41
CA ALA A 229 3.50 14.24 -5.80
C ALA A 229 2.29 14.43 -6.74
N THR A 230 1.08 14.06 -6.32
CA THR A 230 -0.11 14.09 -7.18
C THR A 230 -0.44 15.47 -7.75
N PRO A 231 -0.43 16.58 -6.98
CA PRO A 231 -0.62 17.91 -7.52
C PRO A 231 0.41 18.31 -8.59
N LEU A 232 1.65 17.83 -8.44
CA LEU A 232 2.72 18.05 -9.42
C LEU A 232 2.47 17.26 -10.70
N ILE A 233 2.05 15.99 -10.58
CA ILE A 233 1.67 15.14 -11.71
C ILE A 233 0.51 15.78 -12.47
N ASP A 234 -0.54 16.20 -11.78
CA ASP A 234 -1.69 16.82 -12.44
C ASP A 234 -1.31 18.12 -13.15
N LYS A 235 -0.42 18.95 -12.58
CA LYS A 235 0.11 20.15 -13.26
C LYS A 235 0.83 19.82 -14.56
N PHE A 236 1.67 18.78 -14.59
CA PHE A 236 2.40 18.38 -15.80
C PHE A 236 1.53 17.69 -16.85
N VAL A 237 0.46 17.03 -16.42
CA VAL A 237 -0.40 16.21 -17.28
C VAL A 237 -1.69 16.95 -17.68
N GLN A 238 -1.83 18.24 -17.32
CA GLN A 238 -2.98 19.05 -17.69
C GLN A 238 -3.25 18.95 -19.19
N PRO A 239 -4.45 18.49 -19.60
CA PRO A 239 -4.79 18.41 -21.01
C PRO A 239 -4.83 19.81 -21.61
N ARG A 240 -4.31 19.95 -22.83
CA ARG A 240 -4.38 21.22 -23.56
C ARG A 240 -5.84 21.63 -23.72
N VAL A 241 -6.16 22.85 -23.30
CA VAL A 241 -7.47 23.45 -23.56
C VAL A 241 -7.63 23.56 -25.07
N PHE A 242 -8.72 23.00 -25.59
CA PHE A 242 -9.02 23.01 -27.02
C PHE A 242 -9.22 24.46 -27.48
N GLY A 243 -8.53 24.88 -28.55
CA GLY A 243 -8.71 26.22 -29.14
C GLY A 243 -7.62 27.26 -28.87
N VAL A 244 -6.53 26.95 -28.15
CA VAL A 244 -5.41 27.88 -27.97
C VAL A 244 -4.34 27.65 -29.05
N ALA A 245 -4.07 28.67 -29.86
CA ALA A 245 -3.00 28.64 -30.86
C ALA A 245 -1.63 28.50 -30.17
N ARG A 246 -0.74 27.69 -30.77
CA ARG A 246 0.60 27.42 -30.25
C ARG A 246 1.38 28.73 -30.13
N ALA A 247 1.55 29.25 -28.92
CA ALA A 247 2.58 30.25 -28.67
C ALA A 247 3.92 29.58 -29.03
N ARG A 248 4.54 30.08 -30.10
CA ARG A 248 5.84 29.63 -30.59
C ARG A 248 6.93 29.93 -29.58
#